data_AF-A0A4Y2I7M9-F1
#
_entry.id   AF-A0A4Y2I7M9-F1
#
_cell.length_a   1.000
_cell.length_b   1.000
_cell.length_c   1.000
_cell.angle_alpha   90.00
_cell.angle_beta   90.00
_cell.angle_gamma   90.00
#
_symmetry.space_group_name_H-M   'P 1'
#
loop_
_entity.id
_entity.type
_entity.pdbx_description
1 polymer ?
#
loop_
_entity_poly.entity_id
_entity_poly.type
_entity_poly.pdbx_seq_one_letter_code
_entity_poly.pdbx_strand_id
1 'polypeptide(L)'
;MKKKRKLILFMGNSTSHPDDLKLKNINVVFLPPNTTSMLQPLDQGIIRSFQVGYRELLLRHVLSQISSCKSSEEFAKSVFGLDAISWPTSALKKWNLGAF
;
A
#
# COMPACT_ATOMS: atom_id res chain seq x y z
N MET A 1 -26.34 23.73 4.66
CA MET A 1 -26.94 22.67 5.53
C MET A 1 -26.02 21.46 5.58
N LYS A 2 -25.54 21.04 6.76
CA LYS A 2 -24.75 19.79 6.90
C LYS A 2 -25.70 18.58 6.78
N LYS A 3 -25.56 17.77 5.74
CA LYS A 3 -26.31 16.50 5.62
C LYS A 3 -25.86 15.55 6.73
N LYS A 4 -26.79 15.04 7.56
CA LYS A 4 -26.52 13.96 8.53
C LYS A 4 -26.30 12.64 7.79
N ARG A 5 -25.09 12.42 7.28
CA ARG A 5 -24.70 11.14 6.64
C ARG A 5 -24.26 10.16 7.72
N LYS A 6 -24.81 8.95 7.69
CA LYS A 6 -24.26 7.80 8.42
C LYS A 6 -23.21 7.15 7.52
N LEU A 7 -22.00 6.97 8.04
CA LEU A 7 -20.89 6.33 7.32
C LEU A 7 -20.59 4.98 7.96
N ILE A 8 -20.04 4.06 7.18
CA ILE A 8 -19.49 2.79 7.67
C ILE A 8 -17.99 2.84 7.42
N LEU A 9 -17.20 2.50 8.44
CA LEU A 9 -15.75 2.37 8.36
C LEU A 9 -15.38 0.91 8.61
N PHE A 10 -14.76 0.28 7.61
CA PHE A 10 -14.19 -1.06 7.77
C PHE A 10 -12.77 -0.96 8.31
N MET A 11 -12.49 -1.63 9.42
CA MET A 11 -11.16 -1.70 10.03
C MET A 11 -10.66 -3.14 10.14
N GLY A 12 -9.34 -3.29 10.16
CA GLY A 12 -8.70 -4.59 10.38
C GLY A 12 -8.76 -5.00 11.83
N ASN A 13 -8.53 -6.28 12.07
CA ASN A 13 -8.36 -6.80 13.42
C ASN A 13 -6.89 -6.64 13.83
N SER A 14 -6.56 -5.54 14.52
CA SER A 14 -5.22 -5.27 15.07
C SER A 14 -5.35 -4.83 16.52
N THR A 15 -4.45 -5.30 17.38
CA THR A 15 -4.41 -4.96 18.81
C THR A 15 -4.14 -3.48 19.09
N SER A 16 -3.70 -2.73 18.08
CA SER A 16 -3.53 -1.29 18.16
C SER A 16 -4.83 -0.50 18.00
N HIS A 17 -5.93 -1.15 17.63
CA HIS A 17 -7.23 -0.49 17.51
C HIS A 17 -8.02 -0.59 18.81
N PRO A 18 -8.65 0.49 19.28
CA PRO A 18 -9.53 0.45 20.44
C PRO A 18 -10.82 -0.32 20.12
N ASP A 19 -11.12 -1.34 20.92
CA ASP A 19 -12.29 -2.22 20.76
C ASP A 19 -13.63 -1.50 20.99
N ASP A 20 -13.61 -0.35 21.66
CA ASP A 20 -14.80 0.38 22.12
C ASP A 20 -15.02 1.74 21.42
N LEU A 21 -14.43 1.94 20.24
CA LEU A 21 -14.53 3.21 19.51
C LEU A 21 -15.98 3.54 19.09
N LYS A 22 -16.61 4.47 19.81
CA LYS A 22 -17.96 4.97 19.51
C LYS A 22 -17.93 6.33 18.81
N LEU A 23 -18.39 6.36 17.56
CA LEU A 23 -18.45 7.59 16.76
C LEU A 23 -19.91 7.96 16.47
N LYS A 24 -20.25 9.26 16.59
CA LYS A 24 -21.65 9.75 16.53
C LYS A 24 -22.37 9.45 15.20
N ASN A 25 -21.63 9.42 14.08
CA ASN A 25 -22.20 9.25 12.74
C ASN A 25 -21.45 8.19 11.91
N ILE A 26 -20.52 7.45 12.52
CA ILE A 26 -19.69 6.45 11.84
C ILE A 26 -19.89 5.12 12.57
N ASN A 27 -20.36 4.11 11.85
CA ASN A 27 -20.37 2.74 12.32
C ASN A 27 -19.05 2.08 11.96
N VAL A 28 -18.29 1.64 12.97
CA VAL A 28 -17.04 0.93 12.75
C VAL A 28 -17.34 -0.56 12.70
N VAL A 29 -16.88 -1.23 11.65
CA VAL A 29 -17.01 -2.68 11.46
C VAL A 29 -15.61 -3.28 11.38
N PHE A 30 -15.28 -4.11 12.37
CA PHE A 30 -14.04 -4.86 12.36
C PHE A 30 -14.20 -6.12 11.50
N LEU A 31 -13.24 -6.35 10.62
CA LEU A 31 -13.20 -7.56 9.82
C LEU A 31 -12.76 -8.76 10.67
N PRO A 32 -13.17 -9.99 10.32
CA PRO A 32 -12.74 -11.17 11.03
C PRO A 32 -11.20 -11.30 11.08
N PRO A 33 -10.65 -11.93 12.14
CA PRO A 33 -9.22 -12.22 12.22
C PRO A 33 -8.74 -12.98 10.97
N ASN A 34 -7.51 -12.71 10.52
CA ASN A 34 -6.86 -13.37 9.38
C ASN A 34 -7.55 -13.20 8.01
N THR A 35 -8.54 -12.31 7.90
CA THR A 35 -9.19 -12.02 6.61
C THR A 35 -8.77 -10.70 5.99
N THR A 36 -7.90 -9.95 6.67
CA THR A 36 -7.49 -8.58 6.32
C THR A 36 -7.07 -8.46 4.85
N SER A 37 -6.12 -9.28 4.39
CA SER A 37 -5.62 -9.23 3.00
C SER A 37 -6.68 -9.57 1.94
N MET A 38 -7.71 -10.33 2.31
CA MET A 38 -8.77 -10.81 1.41
C MET A 38 -10.02 -9.94 1.44
N LEU A 39 -10.29 -9.26 2.55
CA LEU A 39 -11.54 -8.51 2.73
C LEU A 39 -11.31 -7.01 2.88
N GLN A 40 -10.10 -6.54 3.23
CA GLN A 40 -9.85 -5.11 3.31
C GLN A 40 -9.75 -4.48 1.91
N PRO A 41 -10.62 -3.50 1.61
CA PRO A 41 -10.50 -2.73 0.38
C PRO A 41 -9.17 -1.97 0.28
N LEU A 42 -8.57 -1.59 1.42
CA LEU A 42 -7.26 -0.95 1.45
C LEU A 42 -6.15 -1.87 0.96
N ASP A 43 -6.14 -3.11 1.45
CA ASP A 43 -5.18 -4.15 1.06
C ASP A 43 -5.34 -4.51 -0.42
N GLN A 44 -6.57 -4.77 -0.87
CA GLN A 44 -6.85 -5.13 -2.26
C GLN A 44 -6.70 -3.99 -3.26
N GLY A 45 -6.94 -2.76 -2.83
CA GLY A 45 -6.88 -1.57 -3.67
C GLY A 45 -5.49 -0.94 -3.65
N ILE A 46 -5.29 -0.04 -2.69
CA ILE A 46 -4.13 0.85 -2.65
C ILE A 46 -2.84 0.06 -2.42
N ILE A 47 -2.81 -0.82 -1.42
CA ILE A 47 -1.59 -1.55 -1.05
C ILE A 47 -1.16 -2.50 -2.17
N ARG A 48 -2.09 -3.28 -2.72
CA ARG A 48 -1.80 -4.15 -3.88
C ARG A 48 -1.25 -3.36 -5.07
N SER A 49 -1.89 -2.24 -5.41
CA SER A 49 -1.46 -1.41 -6.54
C SER A 49 -0.07 -0.83 -6.33
N PHE A 50 0.20 -0.35 -5.11
CA PHE A 50 1.52 0.13 -4.70
C PHE A 50 2.58 -0.98 -4.81
N GLN A 51 2.31 -2.17 -4.29
CA GLN A 51 3.24 -3.31 -4.33
C GLN A 51 3.55 -3.72 -5.77
N VAL A 52 2.56 -3.76 -6.65
CA VAL A 52 2.75 -4.06 -8.08
C VAL A 52 3.63 -2.99 -8.74
N GLY A 53 3.33 -1.71 -8.54
CA GLY A 53 4.12 -0.61 -9.11
C GLY A 53 5.56 -0.59 -8.63
N TYR A 54 5.79 -0.81 -7.32
CA TYR A 54 7.12 -0.92 -6.75
C TYR A 54 7.90 -2.08 -7.35
N ARG A 55 7.29 -3.27 -7.45
CA ARG A 55 7.92 -4.46 -8.06
C ARG A 55 8.24 -4.23 -9.53
N GLU A 56 7.38 -3.56 -10.28
CA GLU A 56 7.65 -3.22 -11.68
C GLU A 56 8.89 -2.33 -11.82
N LEU A 57 9.00 -1.27 -11.00
CA LEU A 57 10.17 -0.38 -11.00
C LEU A 57 11.44 -1.13 -10.61
N LEU A 58 11.38 -1.95 -9.56
CA LEU A 58 12.49 -2.79 -9.12
C LEU A 58 12.94 -3.74 -10.25
N LEU A 59 12.02 -4.44 -10.90
CA LEU A 59 12.35 -5.36 -11.98
C LEU A 59 12.94 -4.65 -13.20
N ARG A 60 12.44 -3.46 -13.56
CA ARG A 60 13.02 -2.64 -14.63
C ARG A 60 14.46 -2.24 -14.30
N HIS A 61 14.72 -1.85 -13.05
CA HIS A 61 16.07 -1.51 -12.58
C HIS A 61 17.01 -2.71 -12.55
N VAL A 62 16.53 -3.89 -12.12
CA VAL A 62 17.27 -5.15 -12.23
C VAL A 62 17.66 -5.41 -13.69
N LEU A 63 16.69 -5.33 -14.60
CA LEU A 63 16.92 -5.61 -16.02
C LEU A 63 17.90 -4.64 -16.67
N SER A 64 17.90 -3.36 -16.30
CA SER A 64 18.86 -2.40 -16.85
C SER A 64 20.30 -2.65 -16.39
N GLN A 65 20.48 -3.28 -15.23
CA GLN A 65 21.79 -3.51 -14.61
C GLN A 65 22.29 -4.95 -14.75
N ILE A 66 21.50 -5.85 -15.33
CA ILE A 66 21.79 -7.29 -15.35
C ILE A 66 23.07 -7.65 -16.12
N SER A 67 23.46 -6.83 -17.09
CA SER A 67 24.68 -6.99 -17.88
C SER A 67 25.89 -6.28 -17.28
N SER A 68 25.69 -5.34 -16.36
CA SER A 68 26.74 -4.47 -15.82
C SER A 68 27.13 -4.81 -14.38
N CYS A 69 26.20 -5.29 -13.56
CA CYS A 69 26.48 -5.72 -12.19
C CYS A 69 27.21 -7.06 -12.16
N LYS A 70 28.31 -7.12 -11.40
CA LYS A 70 29.13 -8.34 -11.27
C LYS A 70 28.74 -9.18 -10.05
N SER A 71 28.00 -8.61 -9.11
CA SER A 71 27.49 -9.31 -7.93
C SER A 71 26.14 -8.76 -7.43
N SER A 72 25.45 -9.56 -6.63
CA SER A 72 24.20 -9.14 -5.98
C SER A 72 24.39 -8.01 -4.98
N GLU A 73 25.59 -7.86 -4.38
CA GLU A 73 25.89 -6.81 -3.41
C GLU A 73 26.10 -5.44 -4.08
N GLU A 74 26.73 -5.43 -5.26
CA GLU A 74 26.85 -4.22 -6.07
C GLU A 74 25.47 -3.75 -6.56
N PHE A 75 24.64 -4.70 -6.99
CA PHE A 75 23.25 -4.45 -7.34
C PHE A 75 22.45 -3.89 -6.16
N ALA A 76 22.53 -4.53 -4.98
CA ALA A 76 21.83 -4.09 -3.78
C ALA A 76 22.15 -2.62 -3.44
N LYS A 77 23.42 -2.24 -3.47
CA LYS A 77 23.85 -0.85 -3.23
C LYS A 77 23.24 0.15 -4.23
N SER A 78 23.04 -0.25 -5.48
CA SER A 78 22.37 0.61 -6.48
C SER A 78 20.89 0.85 -6.18
N VAL A 79 20.20 -0.12 -5.58
CA VAL A 79 18.78 -0.02 -5.20
C VAL A 79 18.60 0.83 -3.94
N PHE A 80 19.52 0.75 -2.98
CA PHE A 80 19.41 1.42 -1.67
C PHE A 80 19.70 2.94 -1.68
N GLY A 81 20.02 3.53 -2.85
CA GLY A 81 20.18 4.97 -3.00
C GLY A 81 18.85 5.75 -3.03
N LEU A 82 18.79 6.81 -3.84
CA LEU A 82 17.58 7.65 -4.02
C LEU A 82 16.39 6.89 -4.62
N ASP A 83 16.65 5.76 -5.27
CA ASP A 83 15.65 4.90 -5.89
C ASP A 83 14.70 4.26 -4.89
N ALA A 84 15.21 3.74 -3.77
CA ALA A 84 14.38 3.18 -2.70
C ALA A 84 13.38 4.19 -2.10
N ILE A 85 13.71 5.48 -2.13
CA ILE A 85 12.86 6.57 -1.62
C ILE A 85 11.91 7.11 -2.71
N SER A 86 12.37 7.16 -3.96
CA SER A 86 11.59 7.72 -5.06
C SER A 86 10.56 6.75 -5.63
N TRP A 87 10.81 5.44 -5.61
CA TRP A 87 9.90 4.44 -6.15
C TRP A 87 8.58 4.33 -5.38
N PRO A 88 8.55 4.38 -4.04
CA PRO A 88 7.29 4.45 -3.30
C PRO A 88 6.42 5.65 -3.74
N THR A 89 7.03 6.82 -3.92
CA THR A 89 6.33 8.04 -4.35
C THR A 89 5.81 7.89 -5.78
N SER A 90 6.59 7.27 -6.65
CA SER A 90 6.23 7.04 -8.05
C SER A 90 5.12 5.99 -8.19
N ALA A 91 5.17 4.91 -7.41
CA ALA A 91 4.13 3.88 -7.35
C ALA A 91 2.79 4.47 -6.85
N LEU A 92 2.83 5.34 -5.84
CA LEU A 92 1.64 6.02 -5.34
C LEU A 92 1.05 7.00 -6.36
N LYS A 93 1.89 7.76 -7.08
CA LYS A 93 1.45 8.63 -8.19
C LYS A 93 0.78 7.83 -9.31
N LYS A 94 1.34 6.68 -9.68
CA LYS A 94 0.77 5.79 -10.71
C LYS A 94 -0.62 5.29 -10.31
N TRP A 95 -0.83 4.96 -9.04
CA TRP A 95 -2.17 4.60 -8.54
C TRP A 95 -3.15 5.77 -8.66
N ASN A 96 -2.77 6.98 -8.23
CA ASN A 96 -3.63 8.17 -8.34
C ASN A 96 -4.05 8.51 -9.79
N LEU A 97 -3.20 8.21 -10.77
CA LEU A 97 -3.50 8.46 -12.19
C LEU A 97 -4.39 7.39 -12.84
N GLY A 98 -4.58 6.24 -12.18
CA GLY A 98 -5.45 5.14 -12.65
C GLY A 98 -6.63 4.85 -11.72
N ALA A 99 -6.80 5.62 -10.65
CA ALA A 99 -7.91 5.49 -9.71
C ALA A 99 -9.02 6.46 -10.11
N PHE A 100 -10.00 5.90 -10.84
CA PHE A 100 -11.23 6.51 -11.40
C PHE A 100 -11.04 7.29 -12.70
#